data_AF-H1LGX1-F1
#
_entry.id   AF-H1LGX1-F1
#
_cell.length_a   1.000
_cell.length_b   1.000
_cell.length_c   1.000
_cell.angle_alpha   90.00
_cell.angle_beta   90.00
_cell.angle_gamma   90.00
#
_symmetry.space_group_name_H-M   'P 1'
#
loop_
_entity.id
_entity.type
_entity.pdbx_description
1 polymer ?
#
loop_
_entity_poly.entity_id
_entity_poly.type
_entity_poly.pdbx_seq_one_letter_code
_entity_poly.pdbx_strand_id
1 'polypeptide(L)'
;MVSINKQGKLYQVRYSYKDINDRQYTKNKSGFRTKQDAQLYALQAIVDVNNRLALSLKQMTFAEYFDYWYKTYKMQSLQNDY
;
A
#
# COMPACT_ATOMS: atom_id res chain seq x y z
N MET A 1 3.60 -0.90 4.43
CA MET A 1 4.44 -0.35 5.52
C MET A 1 4.37 1.16 5.50
N VAL A 2 4.33 1.82 6.67
CA VAL A 2 4.37 3.29 6.78
C VAL A 2 5.41 3.68 7.82
N SER A 3 6.23 4.68 7.52
CA SER A 3 7.20 5.25 8.44
C SER A 3 7.16 6.77 8.42
N ILE A 4 7.37 7.37 9.59
CA ILE A 4 7.46 8.82 9.76
C ILE A 4 8.80 9.12 10.40
N ASN A 5 9.64 9.84 9.66
CA ASN A 5 10.99 10.18 10.07
C ASN A 5 11.11 11.70 10.24
N LYS A 6 11.83 12.14 11.27
CA LYS A 6 12.19 13.55 11.45
C LYS A 6 13.45 13.85 10.62
N GLN A 7 13.38 14.82 9.72
CA GLN A 7 14.52 15.34 8.94
C GLN A 7 14.78 16.79 9.33
N GLY A 8 15.79 17.01 10.17
CA GLY A 8 16.11 18.32 10.73
C GLY A 8 14.95 18.87 11.56
N LYS A 9 14.34 19.97 11.09
CA LYS A 9 13.17 20.62 11.73
C LYS A 9 11.82 20.14 11.18
N LEU A 10 11.82 19.32 10.14
CA LEU A 10 10.62 18.88 9.44
C LEU A 10 10.41 17.37 9.59
N TYR A 11 9.23 16.91 9.24
CA TYR A 11 8.86 15.49 9.20
C TYR A 11 8.68 15.05 7.76
N GLN A 12 8.99 13.77 7.53
CA GLN A 12 8.81 13.06 6.27
C GLN A 12 8.01 11.79 6.53
N VAL A 13 7.05 11.53 5.65
CA VAL A 13 6.28 10.29 5.60
C VAL A 13 6.79 9.47 4.42
N ARG A 14 7.06 8.19 4.64
CA ARG A 14 7.28 7.19 3.60
C ARG A 14 6.23 6.10 3.77
N TYR A 15 5.58 5.70 2.69
CA TYR A 15 4.66 4.57 2.69
C TYR A 15 4.90 3.69 1.48
N SER A 16 4.76 2.39 1.70
CA SER A 16 4.88 1.36 0.67
C SER A 16 3.61 0.54 0.65
N TYR A 17 3.09 0.33 -0.57
CA TYR A 17 1.88 -0.45 -0.84
C TYR A 17 2.11 -1.38 -2.01
N LYS A 18 1.36 -2.49 -2.04
CA LYS A 18 1.35 -3.42 -3.17
C LYS A 18 0.12 -3.14 -4.01
N ASP A 19 0.27 -3.26 -5.32
CA ASP A 19 -0.84 -3.22 -6.26
C ASP A 19 -1.45 -4.62 -6.44
N ILE A 20 -2.58 -4.70 -7.16
CA ILE A 20 -3.25 -5.96 -7.53
C ILE A 20 -2.31 -6.97 -8.24
N ASN A 21 -1.26 -6.47 -8.90
CA ASN A 21 -0.25 -7.29 -9.59
C ASN A 21 0.94 -7.69 -8.70
N ASP A 22 0.79 -7.57 -7.39
CA ASP A 22 1.82 -7.78 -6.36
C ASP A 22 3.09 -6.89 -6.52
N ARG A 23 3.02 -5.87 -7.37
CA ARG A 23 4.09 -4.90 -7.55
C ARG A 23 4.12 -3.94 -6.38
N GLN A 24 5.28 -3.84 -5.72
CA GLN A 24 5.47 -2.94 -4.59
C GLN A 24 5.84 -1.53 -5.07
N TYR A 25 5.07 -0.55 -4.61
CA TYR A 25 5.31 0.87 -4.83
C TYR A 25 5.71 1.54 -3.52
N THR A 26 6.64 2.48 -3.58
CA THR A 26 7.04 3.29 -2.44
C THR A 26 6.91 4.76 -2.79
N LYS A 27 6.24 5.51 -1.92
CA LYS A 27 6.06 6.95 -2.05
C LYS A 27 6.55 7.65 -0.80
N ASN A 28 7.09 8.84 -0.99
CA ASN A 28 7.61 9.70 0.07
C ASN A 28 7.02 11.10 -0.06
N LYS A 29 6.74 11.73 1.08
CA LYS A 29 6.35 13.13 1.17
C LYS A 29 7.06 13.76 2.36
N SER A 30 7.81 14.82 2.11
CA SER A 30 8.52 15.61 3.13
C SER A 30 7.90 17.00 3.25
N GLY A 31 8.31 17.73 4.28
CA GLY A 31 7.96 19.14 4.47
C GLY A 31 6.96 19.42 5.58
N PHE A 32 6.56 18.41 6.36
CA PHE A 32 5.61 18.60 7.44
C PHE A 32 6.26 19.31 8.62
N ARG A 33 5.64 20.38 9.14
CA ARG A 33 6.17 21.13 10.28
C ARG A 33 5.95 20.38 11.60
N THR A 34 4.84 19.67 11.72
CA THR A 34 4.49 18.89 12.92
C THR A 34 4.43 17.40 12.62
N LYS A 35 4.63 16.59 13.66
CA LYS A 35 4.44 15.13 13.58
C LYS A 35 2.98 14.78 13.30
N GLN A 36 2.04 15.57 13.84
CA GLN A 36 0.61 15.34 13.68
C GLN A 36 0.17 15.52 12.23
N ASP A 37 0.65 16.56 11.53
CA ASP A 37 0.36 16.75 10.10
C ASP A 37 0.87 15.57 9.27
N ALA A 38 2.08 15.09 9.58
CA ALA A 38 2.66 13.92 8.94
C ALA A 38 1.82 12.65 9.20
N GLN A 39 1.30 12.46 10.42
CA GLN A 39 0.42 11.34 10.75
C GLN A 39 -0.92 11.43 10.01
N LEU A 40 -1.54 12.61 9.95
CA LEU A 40 -2.80 12.81 9.26
C LEU A 40 -2.67 12.52 7.76
N TYR A 41 -1.61 13.02 7.13
CA TYR A 41 -1.28 12.71 5.74
C TYR A 41 -1.04 11.21 5.54
N ALA A 42 -0.33 10.56 6.45
CA ALA A 42 -0.07 9.12 6.36
C ALA A 42 -1.37 8.30 6.40
N LEU A 43 -2.30 8.64 7.29
CA LEU A 43 -3.60 7.98 7.39
C LEU A 43 -4.42 8.17 6.12
N GLN A 44 -4.50 9.41 5.60
CA GLN A 44 -5.20 9.69 4.35
C GLN A 44 -4.60 8.92 3.17
N ALA A 45 -3.27 8.87 3.07
CA ALA A 45 -2.59 8.12 2.01
C ALA A 45 -2.90 6.62 2.05
N ILE A 46 -3.03 6.02 3.24
CA ILE A 46 -3.41 4.61 3.38
C ILE A 46 -4.85 4.39 2.91
N VAL A 47 -5.78 5.25 3.34
CA VAL A 47 -7.20 5.17 2.94
C VAL A 47 -7.34 5.29 1.43
N ASP A 48 -6.66 6.25 0.81
CA ASP A 48 -6.68 6.45 -0.64
C ASP A 48 -6.16 5.24 -1.41
N VAL A 49 -5.06 4.64 -0.93
CA VAL A 49 -4.52 3.41 -1.53
C VAL A 49 -5.52 2.27 -1.42
N ASN A 50 -6.10 2.04 -0.24
CA ASN A 50 -7.08 0.97 -0.03
C ASN A 50 -8.33 1.15 -0.90
N ASN A 51 -8.83 2.38 -1.02
CA ASN A 51 -9.96 2.69 -1.89
C ASN A 51 -9.65 2.42 -3.35
N ARG A 52 -8.45 2.80 -3.83
CA ARG A 52 -8.02 2.51 -5.21
C ARG A 52 -7.93 1.01 -5.46
N LEU A 53 -7.34 0.25 -4.53
CA LEU A 53 -7.25 -1.20 -4.65
C LEU A 53 -8.65 -1.84 -4.68
N ALA A 54 -9.57 -1.41 -3.82
CA ALA A 54 -10.94 -1.90 -3.82
C ALA A 54 -11.69 -1.57 -5.13
N LEU A 55 -11.49 -0.37 -5.69
CA LEU A 55 -12.06 0.02 -6.98
C LEU A 55 -11.48 -0.81 -8.13
N SER A 56 -10.18 -1.11 -8.11
CA SER A 56 -9.55 -1.97 -9.12
C SER A 56 -10.13 -3.39 -9.07
N LEU A 57 -10.30 -3.96 -7.87
CA LEU A 57 -10.91 -5.29 -7.70
C LEU A 57 -12.37 -5.32 -8.14
N LYS A 58 -13.15 -4.26 -7.88
CA LYS A 58 -14.55 -4.18 -8.29
C LYS A 58 -14.73 -4.11 -9.81
N GLN A 59 -13.73 -3.61 -10.53
CA GLN A 59 -13.77 -3.51 -12.00
C GLN A 59 -13.30 -4.78 -12.71
N MET A 60 -12.71 -5.74 -11.99
CA MET A 60 -12.27 -7.01 -12.57
C MET A 60 -13.47 -7.87 -12.99
N THR A 61 -13.28 -8.62 -14.07
CA THR A 61 -14.14 -9.75 -14.39
C THR A 61 -13.99 -10.86 -13.35
N PHE A 62 -14.98 -11.75 -13.26
CA PHE A 62 -14.90 -12.89 -12.34
C PHE A 62 -13.65 -13.77 -12.58
N ALA A 63 -13.25 -13.96 -13.84
CA ALA A 63 -12.08 -14.76 -14.19
C ALA A 63 -10.77 -14.13 -13.68
N GLU A 64 -10.61 -12.81 -13.84
CA GLU A 64 -9.44 -12.06 -13.35
C GLU A 64 -9.39 -12.05 -11.82
N TYR A 65 -10.54 -11.87 -11.16
CA TYR A 65 -10.63 -11.95 -9.70
C TYR A 65 -10.30 -13.35 -9.18
N PHE A 66 -10.78 -14.41 -9.84
CA PHE A 66 -10.48 -15.79 -9.47
C PHE A 66 -8.98 -16.11 -9.63
N ASP A 67 -8.36 -15.69 -10.73
CA ASP A 67 -6.92 -15.85 -10.96
C ASP A 67 -6.09 -15.08 -9.91
N TYR A 68 -6.48 -13.83 -9.61
CA TYR A 68 -5.87 -13.03 -8.54
C TYR A 68 -5.98 -13.73 -7.18
N TRP A 69 -7.17 -14.19 -6.80
CA TRP A 69 -7.39 -14.90 -5.53
C TRP A 69 -6.59 -16.20 -5.45
N TYR A 70 -6.59 -16.99 -6.53
CA TYR A 70 -5.83 -18.24 -6.61
C TYR A 70 -4.33 -18.00 -6.44
N LYS A 71 -3.76 -17.02 -7.16
CA LYS A 71 -2.34 -16.65 -7.02
C LYS A 71 -2.00 -16.11 -5.63
N THR A 72 -2.86 -15.27 -5.07
CA THR A 72 -2.62 -14.61 -3.78
C THR A 72 -2.70 -15.58 -2.60
N TYR A 73 -3.69 -16.47 -2.59
CA TYR A 73 -3.99 -17.31 -1.41
C TYR A 73 -3.64 -18.79 -1.56
N LYS A 74 -3.57 -19.32 -2.79
CA LYS A 74 -3.37 -20.76 -3.04
C LYS A 74 -2.02 -21.10 -3.66
N MET A 75 -1.43 -20.19 -4.44
CA MET A 75 -0.09 -20.41 -5.01
C MET A 75 1.03 -20.12 -4.00
N GLN A 76 0.87 -19.12 -3.14
CA GLN A 76 1.89 -18.76 -2.14
C GLN A 76 2.07 -19.83 -1.05
N SER A 77 1.04 -20.66 -0.80
CA SER A 77 1.15 -21.81 0.12
C SER A 77 1.99 -22.97 -0.43
N LEU A 78 2.32 -22.98 -1.73
CA LEU A 78 3.10 -24.06 -2.36
C LEU A 78 4.61 -23.76 -2.46
N GLN A 79 5.03 -22.51 -2.25
CA GLN A 79 6.45 -22.12 -2.32
C GLN A 79 7.19 -22.18 -0.98
N ASN A 80 6.49 -22.32 0.14
CA ASN A 80 7.09 -22.40 1.48
C ASN A 80 7.42 -23.84 1.94
N ASP A 81 7.22 -24.84 1.06
CA ASP A 81 7.39 -26.27 1.37
C ASP A 81 8.70 -26.87 0.80
N TYR A 82 9.70 -26.06 0.45
CA TYR A 82 11.03 -26.52 -0.02
C TYR A 82 12.19 -25.86 0.74
#